data_AF-A0A434D3L9-F1
#
_entry.id   AF-A0A434D3L9-F1
#
_cell.length_a   1.000
_cell.length_b   1.000
_cell.length_c   1.000
_cell.angle_alpha   90.00
_cell.angle_beta   90.00
_cell.angle_gamma   90.00
#
_symmetry.space_group_name_H-M   'P 1'
#
loop_
_entity.id
_entity.type
_entity.pdbx_description
1 polymer ?
#
loop_
_entity_poly.entity_id
_entity_poly.type
_entity_poly.pdbx_seq_one_letter_code
_entity_poly.pdbx_strand_id
1 'polypeptide(L)'
;MTLHDVALDDKFDLAKERIFLSGAQAVIRMLLMQRERDRRAGLNTAGFVSGYRGSPLGGLDMQLWKAKKQLAQADIVFQPGLNEELAATACWGTQQTELLGEGTHDGVFSVWYGKGPG
;
A
#
# COMPACT_ATOMS: atom_id res chain seq x y z
N MET A 1 -26.15 -22.30 -10.09
CA MET A 1 -24.81 -21.71 -10.00
C MET A 1 -24.84 -20.42 -10.81
N THR A 2 -24.99 -19.27 -10.16
CA THR A 2 -25.01 -17.97 -10.85
C THR A 2 -23.58 -17.59 -11.21
N LEU A 3 -23.27 -17.48 -12.51
CA LEU A 3 -22.01 -16.87 -12.93
C LEU A 3 -22.05 -15.39 -12.59
N HIS A 4 -21.11 -14.94 -11.76
CA HIS A 4 -20.90 -13.52 -11.53
C HIS A 4 -20.00 -12.98 -12.65
N ASP A 5 -20.38 -11.83 -13.21
CA ASP A 5 -19.51 -11.09 -14.14
C ASP A 5 -18.37 -10.47 -13.31
N VAL A 6 -17.18 -11.06 -13.41
CA VAL A 6 -16.00 -10.68 -12.62
C VAL A 6 -14.89 -10.26 -13.59
N ALA A 7 -14.50 -8.99 -13.53
CA ALA A 7 -13.36 -8.47 -14.28
C ALA A 7 -12.08 -8.56 -13.43
N LEU A 8 -10.92 -8.73 -14.08
CA LEU A 8 -9.64 -8.80 -13.38
C LEU A 8 -9.30 -7.55 -12.58
N ASP A 9 -9.81 -6.39 -12.98
CA ASP A 9 -9.56 -5.10 -12.32
C ASP A 9 -10.47 -4.83 -11.12
N ASP A 10 -11.56 -5.60 -10.96
CA ASP A 10 -12.51 -5.46 -9.83
C ASP A 10 -11.81 -5.57 -8.47
N LYS A 11 -10.68 -6.27 -8.40
CA LYS A 11 -9.88 -6.44 -7.16
C LYS A 11 -9.37 -5.13 -6.55
N PHE A 12 -9.29 -4.04 -7.31
CA PHE A 12 -8.89 -2.72 -6.81
C PHE A 12 -10.05 -1.71 -6.76
N ASP A 13 -11.21 -2.06 -7.32
CA ASP A 13 -12.43 -1.28 -7.16
C ASP A 13 -13.03 -1.50 -5.77
N LEU A 14 -12.99 -0.46 -4.93
CA LEU A 14 -13.47 -0.52 -3.55
C LEU A 14 -15.00 -0.55 -3.44
N ALA A 15 -15.74 -0.28 -4.51
CA ALA A 15 -17.20 -0.42 -4.55
C ALA A 15 -17.66 -1.88 -4.71
N LYS A 16 -16.77 -2.79 -5.11
CA LYS A 16 -17.08 -4.22 -5.30
C LYS A 16 -17.07 -4.96 -3.96
N GLU A 17 -18.15 -5.69 -3.68
CA GLU A 17 -18.28 -6.52 -2.47
C GLU A 17 -17.59 -7.89 -2.60
N ARG A 18 -17.68 -8.51 -3.79
CA ARG A 18 -17.08 -9.83 -4.08
C ARG A 18 -16.04 -9.68 -5.16
N ILE A 19 -14.83 -10.15 -4.86
CA ILE A 19 -13.65 -10.03 -5.70
C ILE A 19 -12.81 -11.31 -5.60
N PHE A 20 -12.03 -11.59 -6.62
CA PHE A 20 -11.04 -12.66 -6.62
C PHE A 20 -9.63 -12.05 -6.59
N LEU A 21 -8.82 -12.43 -5.60
CA LEU A 21 -7.50 -11.86 -5.40
C LEU A 21 -6.53 -12.87 -4.76
N SER A 22 -5.23 -12.71 -5.04
CA SER A 22 -4.16 -13.40 -4.31
C SER A 22 -3.81 -12.69 -3.00
N GLY A 23 -3.08 -13.34 -2.10
CA GLY A 23 -2.63 -12.71 -0.85
C GLY A 23 -1.87 -11.38 -1.05
N ALA A 24 -0.96 -11.32 -2.03
CA ALA A 24 -0.24 -10.08 -2.35
C ALA A 24 -1.17 -8.98 -2.89
N GLN A 25 -2.20 -9.35 -3.67
CA GLN A 25 -3.22 -8.40 -4.12
C GLN A 25 -4.13 -7.94 -2.96
N ALA A 26 -4.35 -8.79 -1.96
CA ALA A 26 -5.08 -8.43 -0.74
C ALA A 26 -4.36 -7.29 0.00
N VAL A 27 -3.03 -7.36 0.11
CA VAL A 27 -2.22 -6.30 0.74
C VAL A 27 -2.39 -4.97 0.00
N ILE A 28 -2.37 -4.99 -1.33
CA ILE A 28 -2.56 -3.77 -2.14
C ILE A 28 -3.96 -3.20 -1.92
N ARG A 29 -4.99 -4.05 -1.96
CA ARG A 29 -6.35 -3.60 -1.69
C ARG A 29 -6.49 -3.02 -0.28
N MET A 30 -5.84 -3.62 0.71
CA MET A 30 -5.81 -3.11 2.08
C MET A 30 -5.24 -1.70 2.16
N LEU A 31 -4.16 -1.40 1.43
CA LEU A 31 -3.60 -0.03 1.35
C LEU A 31 -4.61 0.97 0.77
N LEU A 32 -5.28 0.61 -0.33
CA LEU A 32 -6.33 1.43 -0.94
C LEU A 32 -7.50 1.65 0.03
N MET A 33 -7.90 0.60 0.75
CA MET A 33 -8.95 0.67 1.76
C MET A 33 -8.58 1.57 2.93
N GLN A 34 -7.32 1.56 3.37
CA GLN A 34 -6.86 2.45 4.43
C GLN A 34 -6.98 3.92 4.00
N ARG A 35 -6.49 4.28 2.80
CA ARG A 35 -6.64 5.64 2.26
C ARG A 35 -8.10 6.07 2.16
N GLU A 36 -8.96 5.19 1.64
CA GLU A 36 -10.39 5.48 1.49
C GLU A 36 -11.08 5.63 2.86
N ARG A 37 -10.65 4.87 3.87
CA ARG A 37 -11.15 5.02 5.24
C ARG A 37 -10.78 6.39 5.82
N ASP A 38 -9.53 6.82 5.62
CA ASP A 38 -9.06 8.14 6.09
C ASP A 38 -9.83 9.27 5.38
N ARG A 39 -10.02 9.17 4.05
CA ARG A 39 -10.81 10.13 3.27
C ARG A 39 -12.25 10.24 3.79
N ARG A 40 -12.89 9.10 4.11
CA ARG A 40 -14.25 9.07 4.68
C ARG A 40 -14.32 9.65 6.09
N ALA A 41 -13.22 9.61 6.83
CA ALA A 41 -13.09 10.27 8.13
C ALA A 41 -12.76 11.78 8.01
N GLY A 42 -12.59 12.30 6.79
CA GLY A 42 -12.24 13.70 6.54
C GLY A 42 -10.74 14.01 6.66
N LEU A 43 -9.89 12.99 6.71
CA LEU A 43 -8.43 13.15 6.82
C LEU A 43 -7.78 13.18 5.43
N ASN A 44 -6.84 14.10 5.23
CA ASN A 44 -5.97 14.19 4.07
C ASN A 44 -4.65 13.44 4.31
N THR A 45 -4.71 12.10 4.40
CA THR A 45 -3.51 11.26 4.59
C THR A 45 -2.91 10.80 3.26
N ALA A 46 -1.62 10.51 3.27
CA ALA A 46 -0.92 9.76 2.23
C ALA A 46 -0.49 8.37 2.75
N GLY A 47 -0.12 7.48 1.83
CA GLY A 47 0.43 6.18 2.17
C GLY A 47 1.87 6.02 1.70
N PHE A 48 2.68 5.32 2.49
CA PHE A 48 4.03 4.95 2.10
C PHE A 48 4.27 3.46 2.31
N VAL A 49 4.85 2.80 1.31
CA VAL A 49 5.18 1.39 1.37
C VAL A 49 6.64 1.23 1.04
N SER A 50 7.38 0.55 1.90
CA SER A 50 8.75 0.16 1.62
C SER A 50 9.01 -1.26 2.10
N GLY A 51 9.98 -1.91 1.48
CA GLY A 51 10.38 -3.23 1.89
C GLY A 51 11.49 -3.78 1.02
N TYR A 52 11.99 -4.93 1.44
CA TYR A 52 13.02 -5.66 0.73
C TYR A 52 12.50 -7.06 0.38
N ARG A 53 12.71 -7.45 -0.87
CA ARG A 53 12.19 -8.71 -1.39
C ARG A 53 12.90 -9.90 -0.78
N GLY A 54 12.13 -10.92 -0.43
CA GLY A 54 12.64 -12.20 0.03
C GLY A 54 11.49 -13.19 0.16
N SER A 55 11.77 -14.50 0.09
CA SER A 55 10.75 -15.51 0.40
C SER A 55 10.28 -15.32 1.85
N PRO A 56 8.96 -15.32 2.14
CA PRO A 56 7.83 -15.68 1.28
C PRO A 56 7.19 -14.52 0.48
N LEU A 57 7.68 -13.29 0.64
CA LEU A 57 7.10 -12.06 0.09
C LEU A 57 7.65 -11.65 -1.29
N GLY A 58 8.42 -12.51 -1.95
CA GLY A 58 9.10 -12.16 -3.23
C GLY A 58 8.17 -11.71 -4.36
N GLY A 59 6.87 -12.04 -4.30
CA GLY A 59 5.88 -11.59 -5.26
C GLY A 59 5.25 -10.22 -4.96
N LEU A 60 5.47 -9.64 -3.78
CA LEU A 60 4.78 -8.42 -3.33
C LEU A 60 5.22 -7.18 -4.12
N ASP A 61 6.53 -6.95 -4.29
CA ASP A 61 7.07 -5.84 -5.10
C ASP A 61 6.44 -5.82 -6.49
N MET A 62 6.34 -7.00 -7.13
CA MET A 62 5.79 -7.11 -8.47
C MET A 62 4.32 -6.69 -8.52
N GLN A 63 3.54 -7.06 -7.51
CA GLN A 63 2.15 -6.62 -7.45
C GLN A 63 2.05 -5.12 -7.16
N LEU A 64 2.89 -4.58 -6.27
CA LEU A 64 2.94 -3.13 -5.97
C LEU A 64 3.30 -2.31 -7.21
N TRP A 65 4.28 -2.75 -8.01
CA TRP A 65 4.61 -2.11 -9.28
C TRP A 65 3.47 -2.20 -10.30
N LYS A 66 2.81 -3.37 -10.41
CA LYS A 66 1.65 -3.54 -11.31
C LYS A 66 0.49 -2.62 -10.90
N ALA A 67 0.31 -2.36 -9.61
CA ALA A 67 -0.72 -1.49 -9.07
C ALA A 67 -0.31 -0.02 -8.96
N LYS A 68 0.84 0.40 -9.53
CA LYS A 68 1.39 1.75 -9.39
C LYS A 68 0.37 2.86 -9.72
N LYS A 69 -0.47 2.65 -10.73
CA LYS A 69 -1.51 3.62 -11.12
C LYS A 69 -2.56 3.78 -10.02
N GLN A 70 -3.08 2.67 -9.50
CA GLN A 70 -4.09 2.65 -8.44
C GLN A 70 -3.55 3.26 -7.14
N LEU A 71 -2.29 2.93 -6.80
CA LEU A 71 -1.61 3.49 -5.63
C LEU A 71 -1.41 5.01 -5.77
N ALA A 72 -0.93 5.48 -6.92
CA ALA A 72 -0.72 6.91 -7.16
C ALA A 72 -2.03 7.72 -7.13
N GLN A 73 -3.14 7.16 -7.62
CA GLN A 73 -4.48 7.78 -7.52
C GLN A 73 -4.99 7.91 -6.08
N ALA A 74 -4.42 7.13 -5.17
CA ALA A 74 -4.75 7.10 -3.75
C ALA A 74 -3.66 7.77 -2.88
N ASP A 75 -2.74 8.54 -3.47
CA ASP A 75 -1.62 9.18 -2.76
C ASP A 75 -0.72 8.19 -2.01
N ILE A 76 -0.56 6.98 -2.55
CA ILE A 76 0.30 5.93 -1.98
C ILE A 76 1.57 5.79 -2.81
N VAL A 77 2.72 5.96 -2.15
CA VAL A 77 4.04 5.79 -2.75
C VAL A 77 4.63 4.45 -2.35
N PHE A 78 5.03 3.65 -3.33
CA PHE A 78 5.86 2.47 -3.11
C PHE A 78 7.31 2.77 -3.46
N GLN A 79 8.20 2.67 -2.48
CA GLN A 79 9.64 2.83 -2.64
C GLN A 79 10.36 1.56 -2.13
N PRO A 80 10.87 0.68 -3.00
CA PRO A 80 11.61 -0.49 -2.54
C PRO A 80 12.90 -0.06 -1.84
N GLY A 81 13.27 -0.77 -0.78
CA GLY A 81 14.52 -0.60 -0.06
C GLY A 81 15.67 -1.37 -0.71
N LEU A 82 16.90 -0.98 -0.37
CA LEU A 82 18.11 -1.73 -0.71
C LEU A 82 18.35 -2.93 0.23
N ASN A 83 17.79 -2.87 1.44
CA ASN A 83 17.74 -3.93 2.44
C ASN A 83 16.56 -3.66 3.40
N GLU A 84 16.29 -4.58 4.33
CA GLU A 84 15.22 -4.48 5.31
C GLU A 84 15.33 -3.25 6.22
N GLU A 85 16.54 -2.94 6.71
CA GLU A 85 16.78 -1.83 7.63
C GLU A 85 16.51 -0.49 6.97
N LEU A 86 17.05 -0.26 5.77
CA LEU A 86 16.83 0.96 5.00
C LEU A 86 15.35 1.14 4.63
N ALA A 87 14.65 0.05 4.31
CA ALA A 87 13.20 0.10 4.10
C ALA A 87 12.46 0.52 5.38
N ALA A 88 12.84 -0.03 6.53
CA ALA A 88 12.23 0.32 7.82
C ALA A 88 12.53 1.78 8.20
N THR A 89 13.77 2.25 7.98
CA THR A 89 14.17 3.64 8.19
C THR A 89 13.39 4.59 7.30
N ALA A 90 13.13 4.23 6.04
CA ALA A 90 12.30 5.05 5.16
C ALA A 90 10.86 5.20 5.71
N CYS A 91 10.25 4.10 6.18
CA CYS A 91 8.93 4.13 6.83
C CYS A 91 8.94 4.97 8.13
N TRP A 92 10.01 4.90 8.92
CA TRP A 92 10.18 5.76 10.10
C TRP A 92 10.28 7.24 9.71
N GLY A 93 11.01 7.56 8.64
CA GLY A 93 11.17 8.93 8.14
C GLY A 93 9.84 9.59 7.79
N THR A 94 8.86 8.83 7.30
CA THR A 94 7.54 9.39 6.98
C THR A 94 6.79 9.91 8.20
N GLN A 95 7.05 9.33 9.38
CA GLN A 95 6.43 9.77 10.64
C GLN A 95 6.92 11.15 11.10
N GLN A 96 7.98 11.66 10.47
CA GLN A 96 8.56 12.96 10.78
C GLN A 96 8.14 14.05 9.79
N THR A 97 7.44 13.70 8.71
CA THR A 97 7.17 14.62 7.58
C THR A 97 6.32 15.83 7.95
N GLU A 98 5.50 15.73 8.99
CA GLU A 98 4.62 16.82 9.44
C GLU A 98 5.06 17.47 10.75
N LEU A 99 6.22 17.10 11.31
CA LEU A 99 6.68 17.64 12.61
C LEU A 99 6.92 19.15 12.60
N LEU A 100 7.23 19.72 11.44
CA LEU A 100 7.48 21.15 11.26
C LEU A 100 6.27 21.91 10.67
N GLY A 101 5.15 21.22 10.38
CA GLY A 101 3.95 21.82 9.78
C GLY A 101 4.11 22.22 8.31
N GLU A 102 5.13 21.69 7.62
CA GLU A 102 5.41 21.96 6.20
C GLU A 102 4.97 20.82 5.27
N GLY A 103 4.40 19.74 5.82
CA GLY A 103 3.93 18.62 5.03
C GLY A 103 2.66 18.97 4.26
N THR A 104 2.42 18.18 3.21
CA THR A 104 1.30 18.37 2.29
C THR A 104 0.06 17.57 2.69
N HIS A 105 0.15 16.78 3.76
CA HIS A 105 -0.84 15.81 4.22
C HIS A 105 -0.88 15.82 5.75
N ASP A 106 -2.05 15.52 6.33
CA ASP A 106 -2.27 15.47 7.79
C ASP A 106 -1.45 14.36 8.48
N GLY A 107 -1.00 13.38 7.70
CA GLY A 107 -0.16 12.29 8.15
C GLY A 107 0.12 11.27 7.06
N VAL A 108 1.08 10.38 7.33
CA VAL A 108 1.45 9.29 6.41
C VAL A 108 1.34 7.95 7.14
N PHE A 109 0.42 7.10 6.68
CA PHE A 109 0.41 5.71 7.12
C PHE A 109 1.49 4.94 6.36
N SER A 110 2.19 4.03 7.05
CA SER A 110 3.29 3.29 6.47
C SER A 110 3.11 1.78 6.59
N VAL A 111 3.50 1.05 5.55
CA VAL A 111 3.63 -0.41 5.60
C VAL A 111 5.06 -0.79 5.25
N TRP A 112 5.70 -1.49 6.18
CA TRP A 112 7.01 -2.12 5.97
C TRP A 112 6.84 -3.62 5.75
N TYR A 113 7.64 -4.19 4.85
CA TYR A 113 7.75 -5.64 4.71
C TYR A 113 9.21 -6.08 4.51
N GLY A 114 9.51 -7.27 5.01
CA GLY A 114 10.81 -7.92 4.88
C GLY A 114 10.71 -9.36 5.32
N LYS A 115 11.77 -10.13 5.12
CA LYS A 115 11.84 -11.53 5.56
C LYS A 115 11.92 -11.64 7.09
N GLY A 116 12.35 -10.57 7.77
CA GLY A 116 12.73 -10.56 9.18
C GLY A 116 14.26 -10.72 9.33
N PRO A 117 14.83 -10.36 10.49
CA PRO A 117 16.26 -10.53 10.73
C PRO A 117 16.63 -12.02 10.57
N GLY A 118 17.62 -12.29 9.72
CA GLY A 118 18.32 -13.57 9.66
C GLY A 118 19.47 -13.60 10.64
#